data_AF-A0A2N0L8R3-F1
#
_entry.id   AF-A0A2N0L8R3-F1
#
_cell.length_a   1.000
_cell.length_b   1.000
_cell.length_c   1.000
_cell.angle_alpha   90.00
_cell.angle_beta   90.00
_cell.angle_gamma   90.00
#
_symmetry.space_group_name_H-M   'P 1'
#
loop_
_entity.id
_entity.type
_entity.pdbx_description
1 polymer ?
#
loop_
_entity_poly.entity_id
_entity_poly.type
_entity_poly.pdbx_seq_one_letter_code
_entity_poly.pdbx_strand_id
1 'polypeptide(L)'
;TVKGRDVQGTRCLLETCIDDYGEIWIDGECDRQLGAVQGFNVPQRVVVNADPHPGDSHSIALLAVNGPIAAPGGAVFVRYANLSFEWRDPRY
;
A
#
# COMPACT_ATOMS: atom_id res chain seq x y z
N THR A 1 -2.57 -4.86 19.06
CA THR A 1 -3.20 -6.10 18.58
C THR A 1 -4.20 -5.78 17.48
N VAL A 2 -4.45 -6.71 16.56
CA VAL A 2 -5.51 -6.61 15.53
C VAL A 2 -6.40 -7.83 15.69
N LYS A 3 -7.71 -7.62 15.87
CA LYS A 3 -8.70 -8.69 16.15
C LYS A 3 -8.27 -9.62 17.30
N GLY A 4 -7.63 -9.07 18.34
CA GLY A 4 -7.16 -9.83 19.50
C GLY A 4 -5.81 -10.55 19.33
N ARG A 5 -5.17 -10.49 18.15
CA ARG A 5 -3.84 -11.07 17.90
C ARG A 5 -2.75 -10.01 17.98
N ASP A 6 -1.60 -10.34 18.57
CA ASP A 6 -0.44 -9.44 18.59
C ASP A 6 0.07 -9.19 17.17
N VAL A 7 0.54 -7.97 16.89
CA VAL A 7 1.13 -7.57 15.62
C VAL A 7 2.65 -7.68 15.62
N GLN A 8 3.28 -7.78 16.80
CA GLN A 8 4.72 -8.01 16.89
C GLN A 8 5.12 -9.31 16.16
N GLY A 9 6.22 -9.28 15.42
CA GLY A 9 6.69 -10.42 14.62
C GLY A 9 5.86 -10.68 13.35
N THR A 10 5.03 -9.73 12.92
CA THR A 10 4.35 -9.74 11.62
C THR A 10 4.98 -8.76 10.65
N ARG A 11 4.53 -8.76 9.39
CA ARG A 11 4.69 -7.62 8.49
C ARG A 11 3.35 -6.93 8.30
N CYS A 12 3.33 -5.61 8.35
CA CYS A 12 2.20 -4.78 7.95
C CYS A 12 2.40 -4.31 6.51
N LEU A 13 1.42 -4.54 5.65
CA LEU A 13 1.40 -4.13 4.25
C LEU A 13 0.16 -3.28 3.96
N LEU A 14 0.30 -2.33 3.04
CA LEU A 14 -0.83 -1.72 2.36
C LEU A 14 -1.16 -2.56 1.13
N GLU A 15 -2.40 -3.00 1.05
CA GLU A 15 -2.98 -3.57 -0.16
C GLU A 15 -3.96 -2.57 -0.76
N THR A 16 -3.74 -2.22 -2.03
CA THR A 16 -4.59 -1.27 -2.75
C THR A 16 -4.67 -1.63 -4.24
N CYS A 17 -5.44 -0.86 -5.00
CA CYS A 17 -5.54 -0.98 -6.44
C CYS A 17 -5.90 0.39 -7.00
N ILE A 18 -4.95 1.00 -7.70
CA ILE A 18 -5.05 2.33 -8.29
C ILE A 18 -5.31 2.20 -9.79
N ASP A 19 -6.10 3.13 -10.33
CA ASP A 19 -6.29 3.32 -11.76
C ASP A 19 -6.21 4.82 -12.11
N ASP A 20 -5.52 5.22 -13.18
CA ASP A 20 -4.68 4.41 -14.06
C ASP A 20 -3.26 4.29 -13.47
N TYR A 21 -2.38 5.27 -13.66
CA TYR A 21 -1.06 5.27 -13.02
C TYR A 21 -1.16 5.45 -11.48
N GLY A 22 -0.36 4.70 -10.73
CA GLY A 22 -0.32 4.74 -9.27
C GLY A 22 1.09 4.77 -8.69
N GLU A 23 1.31 5.64 -7.70
CA GLU A 23 2.46 5.59 -6.78
C GLU A 23 2.01 5.52 -5.32
N ILE A 24 2.72 4.72 -4.54
CA ILE A 24 2.50 4.54 -3.10
C ILE A 24 3.76 4.97 -2.37
N TRP A 25 3.59 5.89 -1.44
CA TRP A 25 4.64 6.46 -0.61
C TRP A 25 4.37 6.12 0.86
N ILE A 26 5.34 5.49 1.51
CA ILE A 26 5.32 5.17 2.95
C ILE A 26 6.39 6.03 3.62
N ASP A 27 5.99 6.87 4.57
CA ASP A 27 6.91 7.74 5.33
C ASP A 27 7.80 8.63 4.45
N GLY A 28 7.25 9.09 3.32
CA GLY A 28 7.94 9.95 2.37
C GLY A 28 8.84 9.19 1.38
N GLU A 29 8.88 7.86 1.44
CA GLU A 29 9.68 7.00 0.55
C GLU A 29 8.79 6.16 -0.37
N CYS A 30 9.21 5.99 -1.63
CA CYS A 30 8.52 5.16 -2.61
C CYS A 30 9.43 4.02 -3.07
N ASP A 31 9.02 2.79 -2.79
CA ASP A 31 9.59 1.61 -3.42
C ASP A 31 9.26 1.67 -4.92
N ARG A 32 10.24 2.01 -5.76
CA ARG A 32 10.00 2.18 -7.20
C ARG A 32 9.66 0.88 -7.93
N GLN A 33 9.85 -0.28 -7.29
CA GLN A 33 9.55 -1.58 -7.87
C GLN A 33 8.13 -2.05 -7.52
N LEU A 34 7.69 -1.87 -6.28
CA LEU A 34 6.38 -2.33 -5.80
C LEU A 34 5.37 -1.19 -5.59
N GLY A 35 5.87 0.00 -5.27
CA GLY A 35 5.11 1.21 -5.00
C GLY A 35 4.96 2.14 -6.19
N ALA A 36 5.85 2.09 -7.19
CA ALA A 36 5.68 2.82 -8.45
C ALA A 36 5.35 1.88 -9.61
N VAL A 37 4.47 2.34 -10.51
CA VAL A 37 4.08 1.65 -11.75
C VAL A 37 3.39 0.30 -11.53
N GLN A 38 2.12 0.36 -11.14
CA GLN A 38 1.15 -0.74 -11.32
C GLN A 38 -0.24 -0.17 -11.65
N GLY A 39 -0.28 0.65 -12.71
CA GLY A 39 -1.55 1.10 -13.26
C GLY A 39 -2.30 0.04 -14.05
N PHE A 40 -3.48 0.37 -14.58
CA PHE A 40 -4.45 -0.57 -15.16
C PHE A 40 -5.09 -1.55 -14.18
N ASN A 41 -5.48 -1.11 -12.98
CA ASN A 41 -6.26 -1.94 -12.05
C ASN A 41 -5.51 -3.18 -11.50
N VAL A 42 -4.19 -3.15 -11.47
CA VAL A 42 -3.40 -4.23 -10.87
C VAL A 42 -3.39 -4.07 -9.34
N PRO A 43 -3.56 -5.16 -8.56
CA PRO A 43 -3.39 -5.11 -7.10
C PRO A 43 -1.95 -4.77 -6.70
N GLN A 44 -1.79 -3.75 -5.87
CA GLN A 44 -0.52 -3.31 -5.29
C GLN A 44 -0.40 -3.74 -3.84
N ARG A 45 0.78 -4.26 -3.46
CA ARG A 45 1.11 -4.66 -2.09
C ARG A 45 2.47 -4.05 -1.70
N VAL A 46 2.46 -3.10 -0.79
CA VAL A 46 3.68 -2.40 -0.33
C VAL A 46 3.84 -2.57 1.17
N VAL A 47 5.05 -2.86 1.63
CA VAL A 47 5.34 -2.98 3.07
C VAL A 47 5.24 -1.60 3.71
N VAL A 48 4.39 -1.47 4.72
CA VAL A 48 4.29 -0.28 5.57
C VAL A 48 5.32 -0.36 6.70
N ASN A 49 5.36 -1.51 7.38
CA ASN A 49 6.30 -1.75 8.47
C ASN A 49 6.61 -3.25 8.55
N ALA A 50 7.90 -3.61 8.55
CA ALA A 50 8.36 -4.99 8.61
C ALA A 50 8.37 -5.58 10.03
N ASP A 51 8.23 -4.74 11.06
CA ASP A 51 8.16 -5.12 12.47
C ASP A 51 7.26 -4.14 13.25
N PRO A 52 5.92 -4.22 13.06
CA PRO A 52 4.98 -3.26 13.61
C PRO A 52 4.81 -3.44 15.12
N HIS A 53 4.84 -2.31 15.83
CA HIS A 53 4.60 -2.22 17.27
C HIS A 53 3.32 -1.43 17.57
N PRO A 54 2.62 -1.73 18.67
CA PRO A 54 1.51 -0.90 19.13
C PRO A 54 1.96 0.54 19.40
N GLY A 55 1.31 1.51 18.77
CA GLY A 55 1.63 2.94 18.90
C GLY A 55 2.44 3.51 17.73
N ASP A 56 2.92 2.67 16.82
CA ASP A 56 3.57 3.12 15.59
C ASP A 56 2.65 4.02 14.76
N SER A 57 3.24 5.05 14.14
CA SER A 57 2.54 5.99 13.27
C SER A 57 3.30 6.09 11.95
N HIS A 58 2.57 5.93 10.85
CA HIS A 58 3.11 6.00 9.50
C HIS A 58 2.25 6.92 8.65
N SER A 59 2.89 7.66 7.76
CA SER A 59 2.22 8.41 6.70
C SER A 59 2.14 7.55 5.44
N ILE A 60 0.97 7.51 4.83
CA ILE A 60 0.74 6.79 3.57
C ILE A 60 0.16 7.79 2.58
N ALA A 61 0.84 8.00 1.46
CA ALA A 61 0.36 8.84 0.38
C ALA A 61 0.21 8.05 -0.92
N LEU A 62 -0.88 8.31 -1.64
CA LEU A 62 -1.20 7.68 -2.92
C LEU A 62 -1.27 8.78 -3.98
N LEU A 63 -0.45 8.68 -5.01
CA LEU A 63 -0.57 9.50 -6.21
C LEU A 63 -1.25 8.68 -7.29
N ALA A 64 -2.40 9.13 -7.76
CA ALA A 64 -3.13 8.53 -8.88
C ALA A 64 -3.21 9.51 -10.04
N VAL A 65 -2.89 9.03 -11.25
CA VAL A 65 -2.89 9.86 -12.46
C VAL A 65 -3.60 9.13 -13.60
N ASN A 66 -4.60 9.79 -14.19
CA ASN A 66 -5.18 9.38 -15.47
C ASN A 66 -4.64 10.29 -16.57
N GLY A 67 -4.06 9.69 -17.61
CA GLY A 67 -3.48 10.43 -18.72
C GLY A 67 -4.53 10.92 -19.72
N PRO A 68 -4.15 11.84 -20.63
CA PRO A 68 -2.87 12.54 -20.71
C PRO A 68 -2.72 13.66 -19.66
N ILE A 69 -1.53 13.85 -19.09
CA ILE A 69 -1.29 14.87 -18.02
C ILE A 69 -1.62 16.30 -18.48
N ALA A 70 -1.33 16.64 -19.73
CA ALA A 70 -1.57 17.98 -20.28
C ALA A 70 -3.03 18.21 -20.76
N ALA A 71 -3.85 17.16 -20.79
CA ALA A 71 -5.25 17.21 -21.20
C ALA A 71 -6.02 16.11 -20.46
N PRO A 72 -6.11 16.17 -19.12
CA PRO A 72 -6.64 15.08 -18.31
C PRO A 72 -8.08 14.79 -18.69
N GLY A 73 -8.41 13.49 -18.76
CA GLY A 73 -9.74 12.99 -19.03
C GLY A 73 -10.05 11.77 -18.17
N GLY A 74 -11.32 11.40 -18.10
CA GLY A 74 -11.75 10.27 -17.30
C GLY A 74 -11.66 10.51 -15.78
N ALA A 75 -11.83 9.44 -15.02
CA ALA A 75 -11.70 9.44 -13.57
C ALA A 75 -10.45 8.67 -13.15
N VAL A 76 -9.96 8.95 -11.95
CA VAL A 76 -9.03 8.09 -11.21
C VAL A 76 -9.75 7.46 -10.03
N PHE A 77 -9.29 6.31 -9.58
CA PHE A 77 -9.83 5.71 -8.36
C PHE A 77 -8.78 4.91 -7.59
N VAL A 78 -9.02 4.85 -6.28
CA VAL A 78 -8.42 3.88 -5.37
C VAL A 78 -9.54 2.91 -5.00
N ARG A 79 -9.50 1.68 -5.50
CA ARG A 79 -10.63 0.73 -5.30
C ARG A 79 -10.80 0.30 -3.85
N TYR A 80 -9.69 0.16 -3.14
CA TYR A 80 -9.64 -0.22 -1.72
C TYR A 80 -8.31 0.22 -1.11
N ALA A 81 -8.27 0.34 0.21
CA ALA A 81 -7.06 0.61 0.98
C ALA A 81 -7.11 -0.20 2.27
N ASN A 82 -6.49 -1.39 2.22
CA ASN A 82 -6.50 -2.33 3.33
C ASN A 82 -5.11 -2.42 3.96
N LEU A 83 -5.07 -2.48 5.29
CA LEU A 83 -3.88 -2.94 5.99
C LEU A 83 -3.93 -4.44 6.19
N SER A 84 -2.88 -5.13 5.76
CA SER A 84 -2.71 -6.57 5.90
C SER A 84 -1.56 -6.89 6.84
N PHE A 85 -1.87 -7.70 7.85
CA PHE A 85 -0.88 -8.21 8.79
C PHE A 85 -0.56 -9.66 8.42
N GLU A 86 0.67 -9.90 8.01
CA GLU A 86 1.18 -11.23 7.64
C GLU A 86 1.95 -11.82 8.82
N TRP A 87 1.28 -12.66 9.60
CA TRP A 87 1.94 -13.49 10.60
C TRP A 87 2.69 -14.62 9.92
N ARG A 88 3.96 -14.81 10.30
CA ARG A 88 4.64 -16.07 9.99
C ARG A 88 3.90 -17.22 10.68
N ASP A 89 3.55 -18.24 9.92
CA ASP A 89 3.10 -19.49 10.50
C ASP A 89 4.34 -20.22 11.04
N PRO A 90 4.47 -20.46 12.35
CA PRO A 90 5.65 -21.13 12.91
C PRO A 90 5.84 -22.57 12.41
N ARG A 91 4.91 -23.11 11.63
CA ARG A 91 5.01 -24.43 10.99
C ARG A 91 5.81 -24.43 9.69
N TYR A 92 6.15 -23.27 9.13
CA TYR A 92 6.87 -23.12 7.86
C TYR A 92 8.00 -22.09 7.95
#